data_AF-A0A931H0K1-F1
#
_entry.id   AF-A0A931H0K1-F1
#
_cell.length_a   1.000
_cell.length_b   1.000
_cell.length_c   1.000
_cell.angle_alpha   90.00
_cell.angle_beta   90.00
_cell.angle_gamma   90.00
#
_symmetry.space_group_name_H-M   'P 1'
#
loop_
_entity.id
_entity.type
_entity.pdbx_description
1 polymer ?
#
loop_
_entity_poly.entity_id
_entity_poly.type
_entity_poly.pdbx_seq_one_letter_code
_entity_poly.pdbx_strand_id
1 'polypeptide(L)'
;MFLFKVEDHFNVTGRGLILVPGLGDKKASVGDPIKIIRPDQTSIQTSIRGIGWNEFRDILVENNLTKEDVPIGSEIWLNKEQ
;
A
#
# COMPACT_ATOMS: atom_id res chain seq x y z
N MET A 1 -7.67 8.47 5.64
CA MET A 1 -6.53 9.41 5.74
C MET A 1 -5.53 9.12 4.64
N PHE A 2 -5.08 10.12 3.86
CA PHE A 2 -4.06 9.90 2.82
C PHE A 2 -2.72 9.46 3.43
N LEU A 3 -2.15 8.36 2.91
CA LEU A 3 -0.86 7.82 3.31
C LEU A 3 0.23 8.27 2.34
N PHE A 4 0.22 7.81 1.10
CA PHE A 4 1.23 8.24 0.11
C PHE A 4 0.75 7.91 -1.30
N LYS A 5 1.48 8.40 -2.29
CA LYS A 5 1.30 8.05 -3.69
C LYS A 5 2.38 7.06 -4.10
N VAL A 6 2.01 5.97 -4.76
CA VAL A 6 2.92 4.90 -5.17
C VAL A 6 3.86 5.44 -6.24
N GLU A 7 5.16 5.37 -5.96
CA GLU A 7 6.22 5.77 -6.90
C GLU A 7 6.88 4.56 -7.57
N ASP A 8 6.95 3.44 -6.86
CA ASP A 8 7.37 2.14 -7.40
C ASP A 8 6.76 0.99 -6.56
N HIS A 9 6.92 -0.24 -7.03
CA HIS A 9 6.43 -1.42 -6.36
C HIS A 9 7.23 -2.68 -6.71
N PHE A 10 7.40 -3.56 -5.73
CA PHE A 10 8.21 -4.77 -5.86
C PHE A 10 7.39 -5.99 -5.48
N ASN A 11 7.31 -6.96 -6.38
CA ASN A 11 6.64 -8.22 -6.06
C ASN A 11 7.62 -9.11 -5.30
N VAL A 12 7.22 -9.55 -4.11
CA VAL A 12 7.97 -10.51 -3.31
C VAL A 12 7.28 -11.85 -3.44
N THR A 13 7.89 -12.76 -4.21
CA THR A 13 7.33 -14.08 -4.53
C THR A 13 6.85 -14.80 -3.27
N GLY A 14 5.56 -15.15 -3.25
CA GLY A 14 4.92 -15.86 -2.13
C GLY A 14 4.55 -14.99 -0.92
N ARG A 15 4.80 -13.67 -0.96
CA ARG A 15 4.44 -12.74 0.13
C ARG A 15 3.48 -11.65 -0.31
N GLY A 16 3.69 -11.10 -1.51
CA GLY A 16 2.83 -10.09 -2.12
C GLY A 16 3.60 -8.86 -2.58
N LEU A 17 2.88 -7.74 -2.71
CA LEU A 17 3.41 -6.53 -3.34
C LEU A 17 3.87 -5.52 -2.28
N ILE A 18 5.13 -5.10 -2.37
CA ILE A 18 5.66 -3.96 -1.60
C ILE A 18 5.35 -2.68 -2.38
N LEU A 19 4.83 -1.67 -1.68
CA LEU A 19 4.54 -0.34 -2.21
C LEU A 19 5.47 0.70 -1.58
N VAL A 20 6.12 1.49 -2.43
CA VAL A 20 7.04 2.57 -2.03
C VAL A 20 6.49 3.94 -2.50
N PRO A 21 6.80 5.06 -1.83
CA PRO A 21 7.83 5.28 -0.80
C PRO A 21 7.45 4.84 0.62
N GLY A 22 6.27 4.26 0.85
CA GLY A 22 5.90 3.79 2.19
C GLY A 22 5.32 4.88 3.09
N LEU A 23 5.19 4.56 4.38
CA LEU A 23 4.45 5.38 5.34
C LEU A 23 5.19 6.64 5.80
N GLY A 24 6.53 6.65 5.77
CA GLY A 24 7.33 7.64 6.50
C GLY A 24 6.86 7.77 7.95
N ASP A 25 6.59 9.00 8.40
CA ASP A 25 6.11 9.29 9.77
C ASP A 25 4.60 8.99 9.99
N LYS A 26 3.87 8.57 8.96
CA LYS A 26 2.42 8.37 9.08
C LYS A 26 2.08 7.16 9.95
N LYS A 27 1.04 7.32 10.75
CA LYS A 27 0.55 6.27 11.65
C LYS A 27 -0.40 5.33 10.90
N ALA A 28 0.08 4.12 10.67
CA ALA A 28 -0.68 2.95 10.24
C ALA A 28 0.01 1.70 10.81
N SER A 29 -0.76 0.64 11.02
CA SER A 29 -0.31 -0.62 11.61
C SER A 29 -0.60 -1.78 10.68
N VAL A 30 0.11 -2.89 10.87
CA VAL A 30 -0.24 -4.16 10.24
C VAL A 30 -1.67 -4.54 10.63
N GLY A 31 -2.46 -4.96 9.65
CA GLY A 31 -3.89 -5.26 9.77
C GLY A 31 -4.81 -4.07 9.48
N ASP A 32 -4.29 -2.83 9.43
CA ASP A 32 -5.14 -1.69 9.12
C ASP A 32 -5.72 -1.80 7.70
N PRO A 33 -7.04 -1.58 7.54
CA PRO A 33 -7.67 -1.51 6.22
C PRO A 33 -7.20 -0.28 5.46
N ILE A 34 -6.87 -0.47 4.18
CA ILE A 34 -6.47 0.59 3.27
C ILE A 34 -7.30 0.52 1.98
N LYS A 35 -7.43 1.68 1.34
CA LYS A 35 -8.00 1.84 0.01
C LYS A 35 -6.90 2.30 -0.92
N ILE A 36 -6.73 1.57 -2.02
CA ILE A 36 -5.85 1.93 -3.13
C ILE A 36 -6.73 2.59 -4.19
N ILE A 37 -6.44 3.83 -4.54
CA ILE A 37 -7.11 4.57 -5.61
C ILE A 37 -6.17 4.58 -6.81
N ARG A 38 -6.56 3.93 -7.90
CA ARG A 38 -5.78 3.87 -9.14
C ARG A 38 -5.86 5.22 -9.89
N PRO A 39 -4.93 5.53 -10.80
CA PRO A 39 -4.96 6.75 -11.61
C PRO A 39 -6.25 6.91 -12.43
N ASP A 40 -6.86 5.80 -12.85
CA ASP A 40 -8.15 5.74 -13.55
C ASP A 40 -9.37 5.98 -12.65
N GLN A 41 -9.16 6.37 -11.39
CA GLN A 41 -10.16 6.62 -10.35
C GLN A 41 -10.90 5.37 -9.85
N THR A 42 -10.56 4.17 -10.35
CA THR A 42 -11.05 2.93 -9.74
C THR A 42 -10.35 2.67 -8.42
N SER A 43 -10.93 1.82 -7.57
CA SER A 43 -10.35 1.57 -6.25
C SER A 43 -10.45 0.13 -5.79
N ILE A 44 -9.45 -0.28 -5.02
CA ILE A 44 -9.35 -1.60 -4.41
C ILE A 44 -9.28 -1.43 -2.90
N GLN A 45 -10.01 -2.25 -2.16
CA GLN A 45 -9.86 -2.37 -0.72
C GLN A 45 -8.94 -3.53 -0.38
N THR A 46 -8.03 -3.31 0.57
CA THR A 46 -7.09 -4.32 1.05
C THR A 46 -6.64 -3.96 2.46
N SER A 47 -5.63 -4.64 3.00
CA SER A 47 -5.05 -4.32 4.31
C SER A 47 -3.52 -4.36 4.27
N ILE A 48 -2.89 -3.65 5.22
CA ILE A 48 -1.43 -3.70 5.39
C ILE A 48 -1.06 -5.06 5.99
N ARG A 49 -0.30 -5.88 5.27
CA ARG A 49 0.20 -7.17 5.77
C ARG A 49 1.55 -7.09 6.46
N GLY A 50 2.34 -6.08 6.13
CA GLY A 50 3.66 -5.88 6.69
C GLY A 50 4.10 -4.43 6.54
N ILE A 51 4.98 -4.00 7.44
CA ILE A 51 5.64 -2.70 7.37
C ILE A 51 7.14 -2.97 7.45
N GLY A 52 7.90 -2.44 6.49
CA GLY A 52 9.34 -2.54 6.43
C GLY A 52 10.00 -1.87 7.63
N TRP A 53 11.12 -2.43 8.08
CA TRP A 53 11.93 -1.89 9.18
C TRP A 53 12.98 -0.89 8.69
N ASN A 54 12.73 -0.27 7.54
CA ASN A 54 13.57 0.78 6.97
C ASN A 54 13.03 2.16 7.35
N GLU A 55 13.81 3.20 7.05
CA GLU A 55 13.46 4.60 7.32
C GLU A 55 12.11 5.00 6.70
N PHE A 56 11.83 4.49 5.50
CA PHE A 56 10.65 4.83 4.71
C PHE A 56 9.38 4.09 5.13
N ARG A 57 9.53 2.99 5.88
CA ARG A 57 8.42 2.13 6.36
C ARG A 57 7.52 1.67 5.21
N ASP A 58 8.13 1.07 4.20
CA ASP A 58 7.43 0.49 3.03
C ASP A 58 6.34 -0.49 3.48
N ILE A 59 5.24 -0.56 2.74
CA ILE A 59 4.13 -1.46 3.12
C ILE A 59 4.05 -2.64 2.18
N LEU A 60 3.82 -3.82 2.77
CA LEU A 60 3.45 -5.03 2.06
C LEU A 60 1.93 -5.16 2.06
N VAL A 61 1.34 -5.31 0.86
CA VAL A 61 -0.09 -5.60 0.68
C VAL A 61 -0.30 -7.04 0.24
N GLU A 62 -1.56 -7.46 0.13
CA GLU A 62 -1.92 -8.86 -0.13
C GLU A 62 -1.28 -9.48 -1.38
N ASN A 63 -1.05 -10.80 -1.32
CA ASN A 63 -0.38 -11.57 -2.37
C ASN A 63 -1.22 -11.79 -3.65
N ASN A 64 -2.49 -11.44 -3.62
CA ASN A 64 -3.34 -11.44 -4.81
C ASN A 64 -3.20 -10.17 -5.65
N LEU A 65 -2.56 -9.12 -5.13
CA LEU A 65 -2.33 -7.88 -5.86
C LEU A 65 -1.06 -7.96 -6.69
N THR A 66 -1.19 -7.61 -7.96
CA THR A 66 -0.08 -7.52 -8.91
C THR A 66 0.31 -6.07 -9.15
N LYS A 67 1.42 -5.87 -9.87
CA LYS A 67 1.85 -4.53 -10.32
C LYS A 67 0.80 -3.84 -11.20
N GLU A 68 0.01 -4.62 -11.95
CA GLU A 68 -1.06 -4.09 -12.79
C GLU A 68 -2.25 -3.62 -11.95
N ASP A 69 -2.45 -4.23 -10.77
CA ASP A 69 -3.52 -3.83 -9.86
C ASP A 69 -3.23 -2.53 -9.11
N VAL A 70 -1.95 -2.21 -8.95
CA VAL A 70 -1.49 -1.01 -8.25
C VAL A 70 -0.48 -0.29 -9.13
N PRO A 71 -0.90 0.31 -10.25
CA PRO A 71 0.02 1.03 -11.12
C PRO A 71 0.68 2.21 -10.41
N ILE A 72 1.86 2.61 -10.88
CA ILE A 72 2.55 3.81 -10.41
C ILE A 72 1.60 5.02 -10.51
N GLY A 73 1.62 5.84 -9.47
CA GLY A 73 0.71 6.97 -9.31
C GLY A 73 -0.60 6.64 -8.60
N SER A 74 -0.84 5.39 -8.23
CA SER A 74 -1.94 5.03 -7.32
C SER A 74 -1.78 5.72 -5.96
N GLU A 75 -2.88 6.09 -5.33
CA GLU A 75 -2.88 6.70 -4.01
C GLU A 75 -3.31 5.71 -2.94
N ILE A 76 -2.61 5.70 -1.81
CA ILE A 76 -2.90 4.83 -0.68
C ILE A 76 -3.56 5.64 0.42
N TRP A 77 -4.71 5.16 0.86
CA TRP A 77 -5.53 5.82 1.88
C TRP A 77 -5.85 4.86 3.01
N LEU A 78 -5.58 5.25 4.25
CA LEU A 78 -6.04 4.54 5.43
C LEU A 78 -7.57 4.61 5.52
N ASN A 79 -8.23 3.45 5.60
CA ASN A 79 -9.68 3.30 5.64
C ASN A 79 -10.16 2.71 6.98
N LYS A 80 -9.69 3.30 8.08
CA LYS A 80 -10.10 2.90 9.43
C LYS A 80 -11.43 3.58 9.75
N GLU A 81 -12.47 2.79 10.02
CA GLU A 81 -13.66 3.31 10.70
C GLU A 81 -13.19 3.86 12.06
N GLN A 82 -13.49 5.13 12.32
CA GLN A 82 -13.05 5.82 13.54
C GLN A 82 -13.74 5.26 14.78
#